data_AF-A0A2T0X1Z9-F1
#
_entry.id   AF-A0A2T0X1Z9-F1
#
_cell.length_a   1.000
_cell.length_b   1.000
_cell.length_c   1.000
_cell.angle_alpha   90.00
_cell.angle_beta   90.00
_cell.angle_gamma   90.00
#
_symmetry.space_group_name_H-M   'P 1'
#
loop_
_entity.id
_entity.type
_entity.pdbx_description
1 polymer ?
#
loop_
_entity_poly.entity_id
_entity_poly.type
_entity_poly.pdbx_seq_one_letter_code
_entity_poly.pdbx_strand_id
1 'polypeptide(L)'
;MQGYDESPFQALPPVVVALALAVALPELALSAADRGLLGAGAAGWRIEALKALGVFPRLLDLGAARGDVIAAEPWRLATFPFVHRGFADMLFGVVFVLALGKFVAEAMGTLATLAVFFGAAIFGALLWWALGGASAPLAGAYVPAYGLIGAFTFVLFTRAGAAGGSRLAAFRLIGFLMAIQLAFSLLFGAADWWMGEMAGFLFGFAISFVAAPGRARVFLERIRSR
;
A
#
# COMPACT_ATOMS: atom_id res chain seq x y z
N MET A 1 11.67 20.15 35.33
CA MET A 1 11.37 20.63 33.96
C MET A 1 12.42 20.04 33.05
N GLN A 2 12.12 18.94 32.36
CA GLN A 2 13.05 18.23 31.49
C GLN A 2 12.29 17.94 30.20
N GLY A 3 12.59 18.73 29.17
CA GLY A 3 11.89 18.66 27.89
C GLY A 3 12.48 19.70 26.97
N TYR A 4 13.67 19.45 26.43
CA TYR A 4 14.28 20.23 25.34
C TYR A 4 15.40 19.44 24.63
N ASP A 5 15.16 18.16 24.30
CA ASP A 5 16.05 17.40 23.39
C ASP A 5 15.28 16.43 22.46
N GLU A 6 13.98 16.62 22.30
CA GLU A 6 13.27 16.01 21.17
C GLU A 6 13.39 16.97 19.99
N SER A 7 14.22 16.62 19.01
CA SER A 7 14.22 17.26 17.69
C SER A 7 12.76 17.31 17.20
N PRO A 8 12.24 18.49 16.76
CA PRO A 8 10.91 18.57 16.14
C PRO A 8 10.81 17.69 14.87
N PHE A 9 11.96 17.28 14.35
CA PHE A 9 12.12 16.19 13.40
C PHE A 9 12.45 14.91 14.18
N GLN A 10 11.43 14.26 14.74
CA GLN A 10 11.58 12.85 15.11
C GLN A 10 11.99 12.11 13.82
N ALA A 11 13.20 11.54 13.80
CA ALA A 11 13.78 10.98 12.59
C ALA A 11 12.81 9.93 12.01
N LEU A 12 12.34 10.17 10.78
CA LEU A 12 11.49 9.22 10.10
C LEU A 12 12.26 7.89 9.97
N PRO A 13 11.61 6.74 10.21
CA PRO A 13 12.26 5.45 10.02
C PRO A 13 12.85 5.36 8.60
N PRO A 14 14.13 4.98 8.43
CA PRO A 14 14.80 5.04 7.12
C PRO A 14 14.07 4.29 6.01
N VAL A 15 13.40 3.19 6.36
CA VAL A 15 12.57 2.41 5.42
C VAL A 15 11.41 3.20 4.84
N VAL A 16 10.78 4.06 5.64
CA VAL A 16 9.63 4.87 5.24
C VAL A 16 10.09 5.99 4.33
N VAL A 17 11.24 6.60 4.64
CA VAL A 17 11.88 7.59 3.77
C VAL A 17 12.26 6.97 2.43
N ALA A 18 12.88 5.78 2.44
CA ALA A 18 13.25 5.08 1.22
C ALA A 18 12.03 4.76 0.34
N LEU A 19 10.94 4.25 0.92
CA LEU A 19 9.69 4.01 0.20
C LEU A 19 9.08 5.29 -0.36
N ALA A 20 9.01 6.36 0.43
CA ALA A 20 8.49 7.65 0.00
C ALA A 20 9.30 8.24 -1.16
N LEU A 21 10.64 8.16 -1.11
CA LEU A 21 11.50 8.58 -2.20
C LEU A 21 11.33 7.69 -3.45
N ALA A 22 11.21 6.37 -3.28
CA ALA A 22 10.96 5.46 -4.38
C ALA A 22 9.61 5.73 -5.09
N VAL A 23 8.60 6.20 -4.35
CA VAL A 23 7.30 6.63 -4.88
C VAL A 23 7.40 8.01 -5.53
N ALA A 24 8.11 8.97 -4.92
CA ALA A 24 8.13 10.36 -5.35
C ALA A 24 9.07 10.63 -6.54
N LEU A 25 10.29 10.10 -6.51
CA LEU A 25 11.34 10.44 -7.48
C LEU A 25 10.95 10.11 -8.93
N PRO A 26 10.38 8.93 -9.25
CA PRO A 26 9.95 8.63 -10.61
C PRO A 26 8.91 9.63 -11.09
N GLU A 27 7.89 9.92 -10.27
CA GLU A 27 6.83 10.83 -10.66
C GLU A 27 7.31 12.29 -10.80
N LEU A 28 8.27 12.72 -9.99
CA LEU A 28 8.88 14.05 -10.16
C LEU A 28 9.58 14.17 -11.51
N ALA A 29 10.30 13.12 -11.94
CA ALA A 29 10.92 13.07 -13.27
C ALA A 29 9.86 13.03 -14.39
N LEU A 30 8.82 12.21 -14.25
CA LEU A 30 7.70 12.14 -15.22
C LEU A 30 6.96 13.48 -15.31
N SER A 31 6.72 14.13 -14.17
CA SER A 31 6.06 15.43 -14.10
C SER A 31 6.93 16.55 -14.67
N ALA A 32 8.26 16.44 -14.60
CA ALA A 32 9.18 17.35 -15.26
C ALA A 32 9.22 17.12 -16.79
N ALA A 33 9.17 15.85 -17.22
CA ALA A 33 9.05 15.47 -18.63
C ALA A 33 7.76 16.01 -19.26
N ASP A 34 6.62 15.85 -18.58
CA ASP A 34 5.31 16.34 -19.05
C ASP A 34 5.27 17.88 -19.21
N ARG A 35 6.13 18.60 -18.47
CA ARG A 35 6.28 20.06 -18.57
C ARG A 35 7.35 20.51 -19.57
N GLY A 36 7.96 19.59 -20.30
CA GLY A 36 9.02 19.88 -21.29
C GLY A 36 10.37 20.25 -20.67
N LEU A 37 10.56 20.10 -19.37
CA LEU A 37 11.81 20.47 -18.68
C LEU A 37 12.98 19.52 -19.01
N LEU A 38 12.67 18.33 -19.52
CA LEU A 38 13.64 17.28 -19.85
C LEU A 38 13.88 17.11 -21.37
N GLY A 39 13.36 18.04 -22.18
CA GLY A 39 13.50 18.05 -23.63
C GLY A 39 12.43 17.23 -24.39
N ALA A 40 12.39 17.39 -25.71
CA ALA A 40 11.34 16.81 -26.57
C ALA A 40 11.31 15.27 -26.58
N GLY A 41 12.46 14.62 -26.38
CA GLY A 41 12.55 13.16 -26.28
C GLY A 41 11.95 12.57 -24.99
N ALA A 42 11.59 13.41 -24.02
CA ALA A 42 10.93 13.00 -22.79
C ALA A 42 9.40 12.93 -22.92
N ALA A 43 8.84 13.42 -24.04
CA ALA A 43 7.42 13.33 -24.31
C ALA A 43 6.99 11.85 -24.37
N GLY A 44 6.03 11.46 -23.54
CA GLY A 44 5.51 10.09 -23.48
C GLY A 44 6.20 9.17 -22.46
N TRP A 45 7.23 9.62 -21.74
CA TRP A 45 7.87 8.83 -20.68
C TRP A 45 6.87 8.29 -19.65
N ARG A 46 5.81 9.04 -19.33
CA ARG A 46 4.74 8.57 -18.44
C ARG A 46 4.02 7.34 -18.99
N ILE A 47 3.67 7.37 -20.26
CA ILE A 47 2.96 6.26 -20.92
C ILE A 47 3.87 5.03 -20.93
N GLU A 48 5.15 5.20 -21.25
CA GLU A 48 6.12 4.11 -21.24
C GLU A 48 6.36 3.55 -19.83
N ALA A 49 6.46 4.41 -18.81
CA ALA A 49 6.57 3.99 -17.41
C ALA A 49 5.34 3.19 -16.94
N LEU A 50 4.12 3.66 -17.29
CA LEU A 50 2.89 2.93 -16.98
C LEU A 50 2.83 1.57 -17.69
N LYS A 51 3.24 1.51 -18.96
CA LYS A 51 3.35 0.26 -19.71
C LYS A 51 4.41 -0.67 -19.13
N ALA A 52 5.50 -0.17 -18.54
CA ALA A 52 6.58 -0.99 -18.00
C ALA A 52 6.33 -1.49 -16.57
N LEU A 53 5.65 -0.70 -15.73
CA LEU A 53 5.54 -0.95 -14.29
C LEU A 53 4.09 -1.21 -13.82
N GLY A 54 3.08 -0.73 -14.54
CA GLY A 54 1.68 -0.92 -14.18
C GLY A 54 1.21 -2.37 -14.34
N VAL A 55 0.19 -2.78 -13.58
CA VAL A 55 -0.44 -4.11 -13.70
C VAL A 55 -1.63 -4.03 -14.65
N PHE A 56 -1.61 -4.84 -15.71
CA PHE A 56 -2.68 -4.91 -16.71
C PHE A 56 -3.42 -6.26 -16.57
N PRO A 57 -4.76 -6.26 -16.41
CA PRO A 57 -5.53 -7.51 -16.28
C PRO A 57 -5.29 -8.46 -17.43
N ARG A 58 -5.25 -7.93 -18.67
CA ARG A 58 -5.00 -8.72 -19.88
C ARG A 58 -3.66 -9.46 -19.88
N LEU A 59 -2.62 -8.88 -19.27
CA LEU A 59 -1.32 -9.56 -19.16
C LEU A 59 -1.39 -10.72 -18.17
N LEU A 60 -2.14 -10.55 -17.07
CA LEU A 60 -2.38 -11.62 -16.09
C LEU A 60 -3.27 -12.72 -16.68
N ASP A 61 -4.28 -12.38 -17.49
CA ASP A 61 -5.11 -13.35 -18.22
C ASP A 61 -4.27 -14.22 -19.16
N LEU A 62 -3.35 -13.60 -19.91
CA LEU A 62 -2.44 -14.31 -20.80
C LEU A 62 -1.49 -15.24 -20.04
N GLY A 63 -1.01 -14.83 -18.86
CA GLY A 63 -0.25 -15.69 -17.96
C GLY A 63 -1.08 -16.86 -17.45
N ALA A 64 -2.29 -16.59 -16.96
CA ALA A 64 -3.23 -17.60 -16.47
C ALA A 64 -3.54 -18.66 -17.53
N ALA A 65 -3.79 -18.24 -18.77
CA ALA A 65 -4.05 -19.14 -19.90
C ALA A 65 -2.86 -20.06 -20.23
N ARG A 66 -1.64 -19.66 -19.88
CA ARG A 66 -0.41 -20.46 -20.04
C ARG A 66 -0.10 -21.33 -18.81
N GLY A 67 -0.96 -21.31 -17.80
CA GLY A 67 -0.76 -22.01 -16.52
C GLY A 67 0.20 -21.29 -15.58
N ASP A 68 0.59 -20.04 -15.88
CA ASP A 68 1.50 -19.28 -15.05
C ASP A 68 1.15 -17.78 -15.05
N VAL A 69 0.28 -17.42 -14.10
CA VAL A 69 -0.16 -16.03 -13.86
C VAL A 69 1.02 -15.11 -13.53
N ILE A 70 2.07 -15.66 -12.94
CA ILE A 70 3.21 -14.91 -12.37
C ILE A 70 4.36 -14.82 -13.37
N ALA A 71 4.57 -15.80 -14.26
CA ALA A 71 5.76 -15.85 -15.12
C ALA A 71 5.81 -14.86 -16.28
N ALA A 72 4.69 -14.23 -16.66
CA ALA A 72 4.75 -13.29 -17.78
C ALA A 72 5.61 -12.07 -17.40
N GLU A 73 5.27 -11.34 -16.32
CA GLU A 73 5.97 -10.12 -15.88
C GLU A 73 5.78 -9.88 -14.35
N PRO A 74 6.34 -10.74 -13.47
CA PRO A 74 6.02 -10.77 -12.03
C PRO A 74 6.42 -9.51 -11.28
N TRP A 75 7.44 -8.80 -11.77
CA TRP A 75 7.93 -7.56 -11.17
C TRP A 75 6.85 -6.48 -11.10
N ARG A 76 5.83 -6.51 -11.99
CA ARG A 76 4.73 -5.54 -12.00
C ARG A 76 3.95 -5.52 -10.70
N LEU A 77 3.75 -6.69 -10.07
CA LEU A 77 3.04 -6.82 -8.81
C LEU A 77 3.72 -6.07 -7.64
N ALA A 78 5.04 -5.84 -7.76
CA ALA A 78 5.83 -5.10 -6.79
C ALA A 78 6.21 -3.69 -7.25
N THR A 79 6.11 -3.38 -8.55
CA THR A 79 6.60 -2.11 -9.13
C THR A 79 5.51 -1.11 -9.45
N PHE A 80 4.26 -1.55 -9.66
CA PHE A 80 3.14 -0.62 -9.90
C PHE A 80 2.95 0.47 -8.84
N PRO A 81 3.32 0.28 -7.54
CA PRO A 81 3.21 1.36 -6.55
C PRO A 81 4.08 2.58 -6.84
N PHE A 82 5.10 2.43 -7.70
CA PHE A 82 6.10 3.47 -7.96
C PHE A 82 5.85 4.25 -9.26
N VAL A 83 4.76 3.96 -9.97
CA VAL A 83 4.31 4.72 -11.14
C VAL A 83 2.91 5.26 -10.89
N HIS A 84 2.68 6.54 -11.22
CA HIS A 84 1.41 7.21 -10.93
C HIS A 84 0.79 7.78 -12.20
N ARG A 85 -0.51 8.09 -12.12
CA ARG A 85 -1.27 8.69 -13.23
C ARG A 85 -1.10 10.21 -13.28
N GLY A 86 -0.51 10.80 -12.25
CA GLY A 86 -0.14 12.21 -12.23
C GLY A 86 0.43 12.64 -10.88
N PHE A 87 0.85 13.91 -10.82
CA PHE A 87 1.51 14.47 -9.65
C PHE A 87 0.64 14.43 -8.38
N ALA A 88 -0.65 14.75 -8.50
CA ALA A 88 -1.56 14.75 -7.35
C ALA A 88 -1.76 13.33 -6.79
N ASP A 89 -1.91 12.34 -7.67
CA ASP A 89 -2.03 10.90 -7.33
C ASP A 89 -0.82 10.44 -6.53
N MET A 90 0.40 10.77 -6.98
CA MET A 90 1.63 10.49 -6.23
C MET A 90 1.71 11.26 -4.92
N LEU A 91 1.35 12.55 -4.90
CA LEU A 91 1.48 13.38 -3.70
C LEU A 91 0.69 12.78 -2.53
N PHE A 92 -0.56 12.37 -2.79
CA PHE A 92 -1.36 11.66 -1.79
C PHE A 92 -0.77 10.30 -1.42
N GLY A 93 -0.27 9.53 -2.40
CA GLY A 93 0.44 8.27 -2.17
C GLY A 93 1.62 8.42 -1.20
N VAL A 94 2.47 9.43 -1.41
CA VAL A 94 3.61 9.75 -0.54
C VAL A 94 3.13 10.16 0.85
N VAL A 95 2.12 11.01 0.96
CA VAL A 95 1.56 11.42 2.25
C VAL A 95 1.08 10.22 3.04
N PHE A 96 0.35 9.28 2.41
CA PHE A 96 -0.10 8.06 3.08
C PHE A 96 1.07 7.17 3.51
N VAL A 97 2.05 6.95 2.63
CA VAL A 97 3.25 6.15 2.94
C VAL A 97 4.03 6.76 4.11
N LEU A 98 4.23 8.08 4.12
CA LEU A 98 4.93 8.78 5.20
C LEU A 98 4.13 8.71 6.52
N ALA A 99 2.84 9.06 6.49
CA ALA A 99 2.02 9.15 7.69
C ALA A 99 1.80 7.78 8.34
N LEU A 100 1.41 6.78 7.55
CA LEU A 100 1.08 5.45 8.06
C LEU A 100 2.34 4.59 8.22
N GLY A 101 3.27 4.71 7.28
CA GLY A 101 4.53 3.96 7.32
C GLY A 101 5.36 4.30 8.56
N LYS A 102 5.42 5.59 8.96
CA LYS A 102 6.10 5.99 10.22
C LYS A 102 5.54 5.20 11.40
N PHE A 103 4.23 5.23 11.58
CA PHE A 103 3.57 4.57 12.70
C PHE A 103 3.78 3.05 12.68
N VAL A 104 3.60 2.42 11.51
CA VAL A 104 3.77 0.96 11.36
C VAL A 104 5.23 0.54 11.59
N ALA A 105 6.20 1.30 11.08
CA ALA A 105 7.62 1.02 11.28
C ALA A 105 8.05 1.18 12.73
N GLU A 106 7.56 2.20 13.44
CA GLU A 106 7.82 2.39 14.87
C GLU A 106 7.16 1.29 15.72
N ALA A 107 5.95 0.84 15.35
CA ALA A 107 5.21 -0.15 16.12
C ALA A 107 5.64 -1.61 15.84
N MET A 108 6.02 -1.94 14.60
CA MET A 108 6.24 -3.30 14.14
C MET A 108 7.64 -3.55 13.55
N GLY A 109 8.40 -2.49 13.30
CA GLY A 109 9.74 -2.58 12.74
C GLY A 109 9.78 -2.56 11.20
N THR A 110 11.01 -2.48 10.69
CA THR A 110 11.31 -2.34 9.26
C THR A 110 10.78 -3.50 8.42
N LEU A 111 11.06 -4.74 8.82
CA LEU A 111 10.70 -5.92 8.03
C LEU A 111 9.19 -6.10 7.93
N ALA A 112 8.46 -5.86 9.02
CA ALA A 112 7.00 -5.88 9.02
C ALA A 112 6.41 -4.82 8.09
N THR A 113 6.98 -3.61 8.09
CA THR A 113 6.54 -2.52 7.21
C THR A 113 6.71 -2.88 5.74
N LEU A 114 7.86 -3.46 5.36
CA LEU A 114 8.11 -3.93 4.00
C LEU A 114 7.18 -5.09 3.61
N ALA A 115 6.97 -6.05 4.51
CA ALA A 115 6.07 -7.17 4.28
C ALA A 115 4.62 -6.72 4.08
N VAL A 116 4.17 -5.74 4.87
CA VAL A 116 2.83 -5.13 4.70
C VAL A 116 2.76 -4.39 3.37
N PHE A 117 3.72 -3.52 3.06
CA PHE A 117 3.70 -2.71 1.85
C PHE A 117 3.70 -3.59 0.58
N PHE A 118 4.72 -4.45 0.42
CA PHE A 118 4.84 -5.28 -0.77
C PHE A 118 3.80 -6.41 -0.82
N GLY A 119 3.48 -7.01 0.34
CA GLY A 119 2.47 -8.05 0.39
C GLY A 119 1.08 -7.53 0.06
N ALA A 120 0.73 -6.32 0.52
CA ALA A 120 -0.53 -5.67 0.14
C ALA A 120 -0.56 -5.29 -1.34
N ALA A 121 0.55 -4.83 -1.92
CA ALA A 121 0.65 -4.57 -3.36
C ALA A 121 0.38 -5.84 -4.17
N ILE A 122 1.07 -6.93 -3.85
CA ILE A 122 0.95 -8.21 -4.57
C ILE A 122 -0.45 -8.80 -4.40
N PHE A 123 -0.90 -8.97 -3.16
CA PHE A 123 -2.21 -9.55 -2.87
C PHE A 123 -3.35 -8.70 -3.43
N GLY A 124 -3.24 -7.38 -3.29
CA GLY A 124 -4.23 -6.43 -3.79
C GLY A 124 -4.34 -6.44 -5.31
N ALA A 125 -3.22 -6.48 -6.02
CA ALA A 125 -3.20 -6.58 -7.47
C ALA A 125 -3.80 -7.92 -7.97
N LEU A 126 -3.49 -9.03 -7.30
CA LEU A 126 -4.03 -10.34 -7.67
C LEU A 126 -5.54 -10.45 -7.40
N LEU A 127 -6.02 -9.95 -6.26
CA LEU A 127 -7.45 -9.97 -5.96
C LEU A 127 -8.23 -9.03 -6.88
N TRP A 128 -7.69 -7.83 -7.15
CA TRP A 128 -8.26 -6.89 -8.12
C TRP A 128 -8.38 -7.51 -9.51
N TRP A 129 -7.35 -8.23 -9.98
CA TRP A 129 -7.42 -8.98 -11.23
C TRP A 129 -8.48 -10.07 -11.19
N ALA A 130 -8.49 -10.90 -10.15
CA ALA A 130 -9.43 -12.02 -10.00
C ALA A 130 -10.91 -11.56 -9.94
N LEU A 131 -11.17 -10.33 -9.49
CA LEU A 131 -12.51 -9.74 -9.42
C LEU A 131 -12.92 -9.00 -10.71
N GLY A 132 -12.17 -9.17 -11.80
CA GLY A 132 -12.49 -8.57 -13.10
C GLY A 132 -11.99 -7.14 -13.23
N GLY A 133 -10.72 -6.92 -12.88
CA GLY A 133 -10.07 -5.61 -12.85
C GLY A 133 -10.35 -4.70 -14.06
N ALA A 134 -10.30 -3.39 -13.82
CA ALA A 134 -10.70 -2.35 -14.75
C ALA A 134 -9.92 -2.34 -16.09
N SER A 135 -10.45 -1.63 -17.08
CA SER A 135 -9.82 -1.44 -18.40
C SER A 135 -8.49 -0.68 -18.37
N ALA A 136 -8.23 0.09 -17.31
CA ALA A 136 -7.00 0.82 -17.12
C ALA A 136 -6.03 0.05 -16.19
N PRO A 137 -4.71 0.22 -16.34
CA PRO A 137 -3.74 -0.46 -15.49
C PRO A 137 -3.80 0.01 -14.04
N LEU A 138 -3.62 -0.92 -13.12
CA LEU A 138 -3.40 -0.61 -11.72
C LEU A 138 -2.01 0.03 -11.59
N ALA A 139 -1.99 1.20 -10.95
CA ALA A 139 -0.83 2.05 -10.76
C ALA A 139 -1.02 2.89 -9.50
N GLY A 140 0.09 3.24 -8.87
CA GLY A 140 0.16 4.15 -7.74
C GLY A 140 0.21 3.46 -6.38
N ALA A 141 0.63 4.21 -5.37
CA ALA A 141 0.91 3.70 -4.03
C ALA A 141 -0.33 3.47 -3.15
N TYR A 142 -1.55 3.67 -3.68
CA TYR A 142 -2.78 3.55 -2.90
C TYR A 142 -2.99 2.14 -2.33
N VAL A 143 -2.93 1.10 -3.16
CA VAL A 143 -3.12 -0.29 -2.71
C VAL A 143 -2.21 -0.67 -1.53
N PRO A 144 -0.87 -0.50 -1.61
CA PRO A 144 0.00 -0.79 -0.47
C PRO A 144 -0.16 0.21 0.70
N ALA A 145 -0.52 1.47 0.44
CA ALA A 145 -0.85 2.42 1.50
C ALA A 145 -2.07 1.97 2.30
N TYR A 146 -3.11 1.43 1.67
CA TYR A 146 -4.23 0.81 2.37
C TYR A 146 -3.81 -0.44 3.16
N GLY A 147 -2.81 -1.18 2.69
CA GLY A 147 -2.15 -2.20 3.50
C GLY A 147 -1.57 -1.63 4.80
N LEU A 148 -0.89 -0.49 4.74
CA LEU A 148 -0.39 0.21 5.93
C LEU A 148 -1.55 0.70 6.83
N ILE A 149 -2.70 1.11 6.26
CA ILE A 149 -3.92 1.39 7.04
C ILE A 149 -4.41 0.13 7.79
N GLY A 150 -4.37 -1.03 7.13
CA GLY A 150 -4.71 -2.33 7.73
C GLY A 150 -3.80 -2.64 8.93
N ALA A 151 -2.50 -2.49 8.76
CA ALA A 151 -1.52 -2.69 9.84
C ALA A 151 -1.69 -1.67 10.99
N PHE A 152 -1.91 -0.40 10.65
CA PHE A 152 -2.23 0.65 11.62
C PHE A 152 -3.48 0.29 12.45
N THR A 153 -4.55 -0.14 11.77
CA THR A 153 -5.80 -0.57 12.41
C THR A 153 -5.58 -1.76 13.33
N PHE A 154 -4.74 -2.72 12.94
CA PHE A 154 -4.36 -3.84 13.79
C PHE A 154 -3.65 -3.39 15.08
N VAL A 155 -2.70 -2.47 14.99
CA VAL A 155 -2.01 -1.93 16.17
C VAL A 155 -2.99 -1.21 17.09
N LEU A 156 -3.92 -0.41 16.56
CA LEU A 156 -4.97 0.21 17.38
C LEU A 156 -5.90 -0.82 18.02
N PHE A 157 -6.32 -1.83 17.27
CA PHE A 157 -7.18 -2.91 17.76
C PHE A 157 -6.54 -3.66 18.94
N THR A 158 -5.25 -3.97 18.84
CA THR A 158 -4.51 -4.67 19.90
C THR A 158 -4.30 -3.79 21.12
N ARG A 159 -3.96 -2.50 20.96
CA ARG A 159 -3.82 -1.55 22.07
C ARG A 159 -5.14 -1.29 22.81
N ALA A 160 -6.22 -1.04 22.07
CA ALA A 160 -7.55 -0.85 22.65
C ALA A 160 -8.02 -2.09 23.42
N GLY A 161 -7.68 -3.28 22.92
CA GLY A 161 -7.97 -4.53 23.61
C GLY A 161 -7.21 -4.76 24.91
N ALA A 162 -6.00 -4.23 25.03
CA ALA A 162 -5.22 -4.27 26.26
C ALA A 162 -5.69 -3.22 27.28
N ALA A 163 -6.16 -2.06 26.83
CA ALA A 163 -6.63 -0.97 27.67
C ALA A 163 -8.10 -1.07 28.10
N GLY A 164 -8.81 -2.15 27.75
CA GLY A 164 -10.25 -2.30 28.03
C GLY A 164 -11.17 -1.34 27.25
N GLY A 165 -10.64 -0.67 26.23
CA GLY A 165 -11.36 0.31 25.41
C GLY A 165 -12.15 -0.30 24.25
N SER A 166 -12.99 0.52 23.61
CA SER A 166 -13.78 0.09 22.43
C SER A 166 -12.88 -0.13 21.21
N ARG A 167 -12.57 -1.40 20.95
CA ARG A 167 -11.86 -1.86 19.73
C ARG A 167 -12.58 -1.44 18.44
N LEU A 168 -13.90 -1.23 18.50
CA LEU A 168 -14.74 -0.85 17.38
C LEU A 168 -14.46 0.57 16.86
N ALA A 169 -13.91 1.45 17.70
CA ALA A 169 -13.62 2.83 17.31
C ALA A 169 -12.54 2.91 16.19
N ALA A 170 -11.53 2.03 16.22
CA ALA A 170 -10.47 1.98 15.22
C ALA A 170 -11.00 1.61 13.82
N PHE A 171 -12.05 0.81 13.75
CA PHE A 171 -12.68 0.39 12.50
C PHE A 171 -13.74 1.36 11.99
N ARG A 172 -14.27 2.25 12.85
CA ARG A 172 -15.42 3.07 12.49
C ARG A 172 -15.11 4.04 11.35
N LEU A 173 -13.96 4.69 11.38
CA LEU A 173 -13.59 5.67 10.36
C LEU A 173 -13.25 4.99 9.02
N ILE A 174 -12.40 3.96 9.04
CA ILE A 174 -12.02 3.24 7.82
C ILE A 174 -13.21 2.47 7.23
N GLY A 175 -14.02 1.83 8.08
CA GLY A 175 -15.24 1.14 7.65
C GLY A 175 -16.27 2.08 7.05
N PHE A 176 -16.45 3.28 7.62
CA PHE A 176 -17.32 4.30 7.04
C PHE A 176 -16.79 4.80 5.69
N LEU A 177 -15.49 5.08 5.57
CA LEU A 177 -14.88 5.50 4.31
C LEU A 177 -15.02 4.42 3.23
N MET A 178 -14.77 3.16 3.58
CA MET A 178 -14.90 2.03 2.66
C MET A 178 -16.35 1.79 2.24
N ALA A 179 -17.31 1.94 3.16
CA ALA A 179 -18.74 1.84 2.84
C ALA A 179 -19.18 2.92 1.85
N ILE A 180 -18.69 4.16 2.02
CA ILE A 180 -18.94 5.23 1.04
C ILE A 180 -18.33 4.89 -0.31
N GLN A 181 -17.07 4.46 -0.35
CA GLN A 181 -16.41 4.11 -1.63
C GLN A 181 -17.15 3.00 -2.37
N LEU A 182 -17.58 1.95 -1.65
CA LEU A 182 -18.38 0.87 -2.22
C LEU A 182 -19.73 1.38 -2.74
N ALA A 183 -20.44 2.19 -1.94
CA ALA A 183 -21.73 2.75 -2.35
C ALA A 183 -21.58 3.61 -3.63
N PHE A 184 -20.55 4.45 -3.70
CA PHE A 184 -20.30 5.26 -4.89
C PHE A 184 -19.91 4.41 -6.11
N SER A 185 -19.12 3.34 -5.92
CA SER A 185 -18.80 2.42 -7.02
C SER A 185 -20.05 1.72 -7.56
N LEU A 186 -20.92 1.20 -6.68
CA LEU A 186 -22.16 0.53 -7.09
C LEU A 186 -23.17 1.50 -7.73
N LEU A 187 -23.27 2.73 -7.24
CA LEU A 187 -24.26 3.72 -7.71
C LEU A 187 -23.82 4.45 -8.97
N PHE A 188 -22.53 4.72 -9.14
CA PHE A 188 -22.01 5.58 -10.22
C PHE A 188 -21.07 4.84 -11.18
N GLY A 189 -20.87 3.54 -11.01
CA GLY A 189 -19.88 2.77 -11.77
C GLY A 189 -18.46 3.31 -11.57
N ALA A 190 -18.16 3.82 -10.37
CA ALA A 190 -16.84 4.38 -10.07
C ALA A 190 -15.77 3.30 -10.24
N ALA A 191 -14.63 3.71 -10.78
CA ALA A 191 -13.58 2.81 -11.23
C ALA A 191 -13.12 1.82 -10.15
N ASP A 192 -12.90 0.57 -10.55
CA ASP A 192 -12.76 -0.63 -9.70
C ASP A 192 -11.50 -0.69 -8.82
N TRP A 193 -10.75 0.41 -8.73
CA TRP A 193 -9.52 0.52 -7.96
C TRP A 193 -9.71 0.23 -6.47
N TRP A 194 -10.90 0.52 -5.95
CA TRP A 194 -11.27 0.29 -4.54
C TRP A 194 -11.14 -1.17 -4.13
N MET A 195 -11.31 -2.13 -5.06
CA MET A 195 -11.18 -3.56 -4.78
C MET A 195 -9.74 -3.90 -4.38
N GLY A 196 -8.76 -3.32 -5.07
CA GLY A 196 -7.35 -3.47 -4.74
C GLY A 196 -7.01 -2.82 -3.40
N GLU A 197 -7.56 -1.65 -3.11
CA GLU A 197 -7.39 -0.95 -1.83
C GLU A 197 -7.97 -1.76 -0.66
N MET A 198 -9.19 -2.31 -0.81
CA MET A 198 -9.81 -3.19 0.17
C MET A 198 -8.97 -4.46 0.40
N ALA A 199 -8.51 -5.09 -0.68
CA ALA A 199 -7.65 -6.27 -0.62
C ALA A 199 -6.34 -5.96 0.11
N GLY A 200 -5.71 -4.82 -0.20
CA GLY A 200 -4.52 -4.32 0.47
C GLY A 200 -4.76 -4.14 1.97
N PHE A 201 -5.84 -3.47 2.36
CA PHE A 201 -6.23 -3.31 3.76
C PHE A 201 -6.39 -4.65 4.48
N LEU A 202 -7.16 -5.59 3.90
CA LEU A 202 -7.40 -6.91 4.49
C LEU A 202 -6.09 -7.68 4.66
N PHE A 203 -5.22 -7.66 3.65
CA PHE A 203 -3.90 -8.28 3.74
C PHE A 203 -3.06 -7.64 4.83
N GLY A 204 -2.96 -6.31 4.86
CA GLY A 204 -2.17 -5.58 5.84
C GLY A 204 -2.64 -5.83 7.28
N PHE A 205 -3.95 -5.91 7.50
CA PHE A 205 -4.51 -6.28 8.79
C PHE A 205 -4.19 -7.73 9.17
N ALA A 206 -4.35 -8.67 8.22
CA ALA A 206 -4.13 -10.10 8.45
C ALA A 206 -2.64 -10.45 8.68
N ILE A 207 -1.73 -9.95 7.83
CA ILE A 207 -0.30 -10.23 7.95
C ILE A 207 0.28 -9.67 9.25
N SER A 208 -0.32 -8.60 9.79
CA SER A 208 0.10 -7.99 11.04
C SER A 208 -0.06 -8.89 12.27
N PHE A 209 -0.93 -9.92 12.22
CA PHE A 209 -1.00 -10.93 13.28
C PHE A 209 0.30 -11.71 13.43
N VAL A 210 1.00 -11.96 12.32
CA VAL A 210 2.25 -12.72 12.27
C VAL A 210 3.46 -11.79 12.36
N ALA A 211 3.38 -10.63 11.70
CA ALA A 211 4.49 -9.68 11.60
C ALA A 211 4.71 -8.82 12.86
N ALA A 212 3.73 -8.73 13.77
CA ALA A 212 3.88 -7.92 14.98
C ALA A 212 4.85 -8.55 16.00
N PRO A 213 5.92 -7.85 16.42
CA PRO A 213 6.85 -8.33 17.42
C PRO A 213 6.14 -8.56 18.76
N GLY A 214 6.41 -9.72 19.38
CA GLY A 214 5.84 -10.12 20.68
C GLY A 214 4.76 -11.21 20.61
N ARG A 215 3.97 -11.30 19.53
CA ARG A 215 2.94 -12.36 19.43
C ARG A 215 3.49 -13.70 18.93
N ALA A 216 4.48 -13.70 18.04
CA ALA A 216 5.16 -14.92 17.65
C ALA A 216 5.87 -15.59 18.85
N ARG A 217 6.52 -14.80 19.73
CA ARG A 217 7.12 -15.32 20.97
C ARG A 217 6.07 -15.85 21.95
N VAL A 218 5.01 -15.09 22.24
CA VAL A 218 3.93 -15.53 23.15
C VAL A 218 3.15 -16.75 22.60
N PHE A 219 2.97 -16.84 21.28
CA PHE A 219 2.33 -17.98 20.62
C PHE A 219 3.24 -19.22 20.64
N LEU A 220 4.53 -19.07 20.34
CA LEU A 220 5.51 -20.15 20.41
C LEU A 220 5.74 -20.64 21.85
N GLU A 221 5.70 -19.74 22.83
CA GLU A 221 5.75 -20.09 24.26
C GLU A 221 4.51 -20.89 24.68
N ARG A 222 3.31 -20.53 24.21
CA ARG A 222 2.08 -21.30 24.47
C ARG A 222 2.04 -22.67 23.79
N ILE A 223 2.71 -22.83 22.65
CA ILE A 223 2.85 -24.13 21.98
C ILE A 223 3.90 -25.00 22.67
N ARG A 224 4.99 -24.40 23.17
CA ARG A 224 6.02 -25.12 23.94
C ARG A 224 5.60 -25.45 25.37
N SER A 225 4.57 -24.80 25.90
CA SER A 225 3.99 -25.07 27.22
C SER A 225 2.82 -26.07 27.19
N ARG A 226 2.72 -26.90 26.15
CA ARG A 226 1.82 -28.05 26.07
C ARG A 226 2.65 -29.31 25.85
#